data_AF-A0A832C4T6-F1
#
_entry.id   AF-A0A832C4T6-F1
#
_cell.length_a   1.000
_cell.length_b   1.000
_cell.length_c   1.000
_cell.angle_alpha   90.00
_cell.angle_beta   90.00
_cell.angle_gamma   90.00
#
_symmetry.space_group_name_H-M   'P 1'
#
loop_
_entity.id
_entity.type
_entity.pdbx_description
1 polymer ?
#
loop_
_entity_poly.entity_id
_entity_poly.type
_entity_poly.pdbx_seq_one_letter_code
_entity_poly.pdbx_strand_id
1 'polypeptide(L)'
;NREGGPSALAAAITGRTPCYGLHLEDNREPTAIVKVEARLRTTFDFSLLGYTVGRILGSGIPYFKGVTGANLDRLKIMSAALAASGGIAMFCIGKGLKAGDKMEKICVDARELEISRERLSAEGKPDLACIGCPHCSLEELADLARAVRGKKVKKGCALWVWTSREVHNAAKGLGYVRAIERAGGKIFTDTCMVVCPLEKSGYSHMVSNSCKAAHYVPSTSGLRATVSEMYLVLESVMEG
;
A
#
# COMPACT_ATOMS: atom_id res chain seq x y z
N ASN A 1 -13.89 -9.62 -6.97
CA ASN A 1 -13.74 -9.08 -8.34
C ASN A 1 -13.14 -7.69 -8.28
N ARG A 2 -12.54 -7.20 -9.38
CA ARG A 2 -12.12 -5.80 -9.51
C ARG A 2 -13.34 -4.96 -9.90
N GLU A 3 -14.21 -4.72 -8.92
CA GLU A 3 -15.41 -3.90 -9.09
C GLU A 3 -15.06 -2.40 -9.05
N GLY A 4 -15.74 -1.62 -9.89
CA GLY A 4 -15.60 -0.17 -9.90
C GLY A 4 -16.58 0.52 -8.95
N GLY A 5 -16.39 1.83 -8.74
CA GLY A 5 -17.32 2.65 -7.97
C GLY A 5 -18.79 2.56 -8.44
N PRO A 6 -19.08 2.60 -9.76
CA PRO A 6 -20.45 2.49 -10.26
C PRO A 6 -21.14 1.16 -9.91
N SER A 7 -20.44 0.02 -10.01
CA SER A 7 -21.01 -1.28 -9.66
C SER A 7 -21.21 -1.43 -8.15
N ALA A 8 -20.29 -0.88 -7.34
CA ALA A 8 -20.46 -0.81 -5.89
C ALA A 8 -21.69 0.01 -5.47
N LEU A 9 -21.91 1.18 -6.10
CA LEU A 9 -23.10 2.00 -5.83
C LEU A 9 -24.39 1.30 -6.24
N ALA A 10 -24.43 0.69 -7.42
CA ALA A 10 -25.58 -0.09 -7.88
C ALA A 10 -25.90 -1.24 -6.92
N ALA A 11 -24.86 -1.91 -6.40
CA ALA A 11 -25.02 -2.98 -5.42
C ALA A 11 -25.58 -2.48 -4.08
N ALA A 12 -25.14 -1.30 -3.62
CA ALA A 12 -25.67 -0.68 -2.41
C ALA A 12 -27.15 -0.29 -2.55
N ILE A 13 -27.57 0.24 -3.71
CA ILE A 13 -28.96 0.64 -3.97
C ILE A 13 -29.88 -0.58 -4.10
N THR A 14 -29.45 -1.60 -4.83
CA THR A 14 -30.29 -2.76 -5.15
C THR A 14 -30.23 -3.87 -4.11
N GLY A 15 -29.25 -3.84 -3.21
CA GLY A 15 -28.93 -4.94 -2.30
C GLY A 15 -28.44 -6.21 -3.02
N ARG A 16 -28.02 -6.10 -4.28
CA ARG A 16 -27.62 -7.22 -5.15
C ARG A 16 -26.31 -6.91 -5.86
N THR A 17 -25.44 -7.91 -6.00
CA THR A 17 -24.24 -7.82 -6.83
C THR A 17 -24.27 -8.94 -7.88
N PRO A 18 -23.75 -8.73 -9.10
CA PRO A 18 -23.67 -9.80 -10.09
C PRO A 18 -22.89 -11.02 -9.54
N CYS A 19 -23.45 -12.22 -9.68
CA CYS A 19 -22.82 -13.45 -9.20
C CYS A 19 -21.86 -14.01 -10.26
N TYR A 20 -20.61 -13.55 -10.26
CA TYR A 20 -19.58 -13.98 -11.21
C TYR A 20 -18.18 -13.87 -10.60
N GLY A 21 -17.16 -14.41 -11.29
CA GLY A 21 -15.77 -14.32 -10.87
C GLY A 21 -15.57 -14.86 -9.46
N LEU A 22 -14.90 -14.11 -8.59
CA LEU A 22 -14.61 -14.48 -7.20
C LEU A 22 -15.85 -14.57 -6.28
N HIS A 23 -17.04 -14.18 -6.74
CA HIS A 23 -18.27 -14.49 -6.00
C HIS A 23 -18.58 -15.99 -6.03
N LEU A 24 -18.11 -16.71 -7.05
CA LEU A 24 -18.23 -18.17 -7.18
C LEU A 24 -17.04 -18.83 -6.47
N GLU A 25 -17.30 -19.85 -5.64
CA GLU A 25 -16.26 -20.53 -4.87
C GLU A 25 -15.28 -21.28 -5.76
N ASP A 26 -15.77 -21.92 -6.83
CA ASP A 26 -14.95 -22.66 -7.81
C ASP A 26 -13.88 -21.78 -8.49
N ASN A 27 -14.10 -20.46 -8.53
CA ASN A 27 -13.16 -19.50 -9.12
C ASN A 27 -12.10 -18.99 -8.13
N ARG A 28 -12.06 -19.51 -6.90
CA ARG A 28 -11.10 -19.09 -5.85
C ARG A 28 -9.87 -19.98 -5.74
N GLU A 29 -9.77 -20.98 -6.61
CA GLU A 29 -8.62 -21.88 -6.66
C GLU A 29 -7.36 -21.12 -7.10
N PRO A 30 -6.21 -21.32 -6.41
CA PRO A 30 -4.95 -20.71 -6.81
C PRO A 30 -4.53 -21.10 -8.23
N THR A 31 -3.93 -20.16 -8.95
CA THR A 31 -3.46 -20.35 -10.33
C THR A 31 -1.94 -20.35 -10.44
N ALA A 32 -1.23 -19.79 -9.45
CA ALA A 32 0.22 -19.73 -9.40
C ALA A 32 0.76 -19.99 -7.99
N ILE A 33 1.99 -20.51 -7.90
CA ILE A 33 2.72 -20.70 -6.65
C ILE A 33 3.85 -19.69 -6.59
N VAL A 34 3.84 -18.86 -5.56
CA VAL A 34 4.89 -17.88 -5.28
C VAL A 34 5.75 -18.39 -4.14
N LYS A 35 7.01 -18.76 -4.43
CA LYS A 35 8.02 -19.08 -3.42
C LYS A 35 8.73 -17.78 -3.02
N VAL A 36 8.54 -17.35 -1.79
CA VAL A 36 9.19 -16.16 -1.22
C VAL A 36 10.49 -16.59 -0.54
N GLU A 37 11.61 -16.22 -1.15
CA GLU A 37 12.96 -16.41 -0.61
C GLU A 37 13.53 -15.11 -0.03
N ALA A 38 12.96 -13.96 -0.41
CA ALA A 38 13.28 -12.67 0.17
C ALA A 38 12.98 -12.62 1.67
N ARG A 39 13.85 -11.98 2.44
CA ARG A 39 13.66 -11.78 3.88
C ARG A 39 12.77 -10.56 4.15
N LEU A 40 11.50 -10.79 4.44
CA LEU A 40 10.52 -9.75 4.79
C LEU A 40 10.66 -9.37 6.26
N ARG A 41 10.99 -8.11 6.56
CA ARG A 41 11.16 -7.57 7.91
C ARG A 41 10.16 -6.46 8.23
N THR A 42 9.85 -5.63 7.25
CA THR A 42 9.09 -4.39 7.41
C THR A 42 7.76 -4.46 6.67
N THR A 43 6.82 -3.57 7.00
CA THR A 43 5.57 -3.40 6.23
C THR A 43 5.86 -2.97 4.78
N PHE A 44 6.95 -2.25 4.54
CA PHE A 44 7.38 -1.86 3.21
C PHE A 44 7.78 -3.08 2.35
N ASP A 45 8.45 -4.08 2.94
CA ASP A 45 8.81 -5.31 2.21
C ASP A 45 7.58 -6.07 1.70
N PHE A 46 6.48 -6.05 2.47
CA PHE A 46 5.20 -6.64 2.05
C PHE A 46 4.54 -5.84 0.93
N SER A 47 4.68 -4.50 0.93
CA SER A 47 4.25 -3.66 -0.18
C SER A 47 5.03 -4.00 -1.46
N LEU A 48 6.36 -4.12 -1.37
CA LEU A 48 7.21 -4.51 -2.50
C LEU A 48 6.87 -5.91 -2.99
N LEU A 49 6.72 -6.89 -2.09
CA LEU A 49 6.35 -8.25 -2.43
C LEU A 49 5.05 -8.29 -3.24
N GLY A 50 4.01 -7.60 -2.75
CA GLY A 50 2.73 -7.55 -3.44
C GLY A 50 2.84 -6.91 -4.82
N TYR A 51 3.58 -5.81 -4.92
CA TYR A 51 3.81 -5.13 -6.20
C TYR A 51 4.57 -6.01 -7.20
N THR A 52 5.65 -6.65 -6.75
CA THR A 52 6.51 -7.53 -7.55
C THR A 52 5.72 -8.71 -8.10
N VAL A 53 4.94 -9.39 -7.27
CA VAL A 53 4.11 -10.51 -7.73
C VAL A 53 3.02 -10.04 -8.68
N GLY A 54 2.33 -8.94 -8.39
CA GLY A 54 1.32 -8.41 -9.31
C GLY A 54 1.92 -8.04 -10.68
N ARG A 55 3.14 -7.48 -10.70
CA ARG A 55 3.88 -7.16 -11.93
C ARG A 55 4.27 -8.40 -12.74
N ILE A 56 4.73 -9.46 -12.07
CA ILE A 56 5.22 -10.69 -12.73
C ILE A 56 4.04 -11.53 -13.22
N LEU A 57 3.07 -11.78 -12.34
CA LEU A 57 1.96 -12.70 -12.59
C LEU A 57 0.87 -12.05 -13.46
N GLY A 58 0.63 -10.75 -13.29
CA GLY A 58 -0.32 -9.97 -14.09
C GLY A 58 -1.80 -10.27 -13.85
N SER A 59 -2.21 -11.50 -13.57
CA SER A 59 -3.59 -11.88 -13.20
C SER A 59 -3.66 -13.27 -12.54
N GLY A 60 -4.77 -13.59 -11.88
CA GLY A 60 -4.98 -14.88 -11.23
C GLY A 60 -4.89 -14.81 -9.70
N ILE A 61 -4.73 -15.96 -9.06
CA ILE A 61 -4.74 -16.10 -7.60
C ILE A 61 -3.42 -16.72 -7.14
N PRO A 62 -2.45 -15.91 -6.68
CA PRO A 62 -1.17 -16.43 -6.20
C PRO A 62 -1.32 -17.12 -4.84
N TYR A 63 -0.71 -18.30 -4.71
CA TYR A 63 -0.49 -19.00 -3.47
C TYR A 63 0.94 -18.77 -2.98
N PHE A 64 1.09 -18.05 -1.88
CA PHE A 64 2.37 -17.68 -1.29
C PHE A 64 2.90 -18.75 -0.33
N LYS A 65 4.15 -19.16 -0.55
CA LYS A 65 4.95 -20.02 0.33
C LYS A 65 6.13 -19.21 0.89
N GLY A 66 6.46 -19.41 2.16
CA GLY A 66 7.62 -18.77 2.80
C GLY A 66 7.36 -17.37 3.39
N VAL A 67 6.12 -16.88 3.35
CA VAL A 67 5.76 -15.62 4.02
C VAL A 67 5.72 -15.84 5.53
N THR A 68 6.52 -15.07 6.27
CA THR A 68 6.59 -15.10 7.74
C THR A 68 6.32 -13.71 8.31
N GLY A 69 5.81 -13.63 9.55
CA GLY A 69 5.53 -12.35 10.20
C GLY A 69 4.40 -11.54 9.54
N ALA A 70 3.45 -12.20 8.87
CA ALA A 70 2.26 -11.55 8.37
C ALA A 70 1.37 -11.08 9.52
N ASN A 71 0.90 -9.84 9.44
CA ASN A 71 -0.15 -9.27 10.29
C ASN A 71 -1.14 -8.50 9.41
N LEU A 72 -2.21 -7.98 9.99
CA LEU A 72 -3.26 -7.32 9.22
C LEU A 72 -2.73 -6.16 8.36
N ASP A 73 -1.86 -5.29 8.91
CA ASP A 73 -1.31 -4.15 8.16
C ASP A 73 -0.37 -4.55 7.03
N ARG A 74 0.46 -5.56 7.25
CA ARG A 74 1.35 -6.14 6.23
C ARG A 74 0.55 -6.79 5.10
N LEU A 75 -0.50 -7.53 5.43
CA LEU A 75 -1.38 -8.14 4.43
C LEU A 75 -2.20 -7.08 3.71
N LYS A 76 -2.67 -6.05 4.41
CA LYS A 76 -3.41 -4.92 3.85
C LYS A 76 -2.58 -4.17 2.79
N ILE A 77 -1.34 -3.81 3.10
CA ILE A 77 -0.49 -3.09 2.14
C ILE A 77 -0.07 -4.00 0.97
N MET A 78 0.21 -5.28 1.22
CA MET A 78 0.50 -6.28 0.19
C MET A 78 -0.69 -6.46 -0.77
N SER A 79 -1.91 -6.57 -0.23
CA SER A 79 -3.15 -6.67 -1.01
C SER A 79 -3.31 -5.47 -1.95
N ALA A 80 -3.09 -4.27 -1.40
CA ALA A 80 -3.20 -3.04 -2.16
C ALA A 80 -2.17 -2.96 -3.30
N ALA A 81 -0.95 -3.43 -3.06
CA ALA A 81 0.10 -3.46 -4.06
C ALA A 81 -0.14 -4.52 -5.16
N LEU A 82 -0.61 -5.72 -4.79
CA LEU A 82 -1.04 -6.78 -5.73
C LEU A 82 -2.12 -6.30 -6.69
N ALA A 83 -3.15 -5.66 -6.13
CA ALA A 83 -4.25 -5.11 -6.92
C ALA A 83 -3.77 -3.98 -7.87
N ALA A 84 -2.79 -3.19 -7.43
CA ALA A 84 -2.28 -2.08 -8.22
C ALA A 84 -1.52 -2.53 -9.46
N SER A 85 -0.54 -3.42 -9.31
CA SER A 85 0.33 -3.84 -10.42
C SER A 85 -0.22 -5.00 -11.26
N GLY A 86 -1.10 -5.84 -10.71
CA GLY A 86 -1.60 -7.03 -11.39
C GLY A 86 -3.12 -7.21 -11.35
N GLY A 87 -3.90 -6.25 -10.83
CA GLY A 87 -5.36 -6.43 -10.73
C GLY A 87 -5.79 -7.67 -9.91
N ILE A 88 -4.89 -8.22 -9.09
CA ILE A 88 -5.09 -9.43 -8.31
C ILE A 88 -5.99 -9.08 -7.11
N ALA A 89 -7.19 -9.64 -7.11
CA ALA A 89 -8.21 -9.36 -6.10
C ALA A 89 -8.23 -10.38 -4.93
N MET A 90 -7.48 -11.48 -5.05
CA MET A 90 -7.39 -12.52 -4.03
C MET A 90 -6.01 -13.19 -4.09
N PHE A 91 -5.48 -13.58 -2.94
CA PHE A 91 -4.30 -14.41 -2.81
C PHE A 91 -4.46 -15.33 -1.62
N CYS A 92 -3.65 -16.38 -1.58
CA CYS A 92 -3.66 -17.36 -0.50
C CYS A 92 -2.29 -17.39 0.18
N ILE A 93 -2.25 -17.47 1.51
CA ILE A 93 -1.04 -17.73 2.29
C ILE A 93 -1.31 -18.96 3.14
N GLY A 94 -0.40 -19.94 3.13
CA GLY A 94 -0.54 -21.05 4.07
C GLY A 94 0.32 -22.27 3.78
N LYS A 95 -0.03 -23.36 4.48
CA LYS A 95 0.52 -24.70 4.29
C LYS A 95 -0.63 -25.58 3.78
N GLY A 96 -0.38 -26.40 2.74
CA GLY A 96 -1.31 -27.47 2.37
C GLY A 96 -1.92 -27.42 0.98
N LEU A 97 -1.55 -26.47 0.10
CA LEU A 97 -1.91 -26.64 -1.31
C LEU A 97 -1.19 -27.89 -1.85
N LYS A 98 -1.97 -28.94 -2.18
CA LYS A 98 -1.52 -30.01 -3.06
C LYS A 98 -1.44 -29.41 -4.45
N ALA A 99 -0.34 -28.71 -4.70
CA ALA A 99 -0.02 -28.14 -5.99
C ALA A 99 -0.22 -29.21 -7.06
N GLY A 100 -1.14 -28.98 -7.99
CA GLY A 100 -1.09 -29.71 -9.25
C GLY A 100 0.20 -29.34 -9.96
N ASP A 101 0.86 -30.31 -10.60
CA ASP A 101 2.15 -30.11 -11.28
C ASP A 101 2.13 -29.04 -12.39
N LYS A 102 0.94 -28.54 -12.78
CA LYS A 102 0.71 -27.60 -13.88
C LYS A 102 0.63 -26.12 -13.50
N MET A 103 0.73 -25.77 -12.21
CA MET A 103 0.66 -24.35 -11.81
C MET A 103 1.93 -23.58 -12.15
N GLU A 104 1.77 -22.31 -12.55
CA GLU A 104 2.89 -21.39 -12.74
C GLU A 104 3.68 -21.24 -11.43
N LYS A 105 5.02 -21.24 -11.52
CA LYS A 105 5.90 -21.12 -10.35
C LYS A 105 6.73 -19.85 -10.46
N ILE A 106 6.60 -18.97 -9.48
CA ILE A 106 7.33 -17.72 -9.37
C ILE A 106 8.23 -17.79 -8.14
N CYS A 107 9.50 -17.41 -8.28
CA CYS A 107 10.40 -17.20 -7.16
C CYS A 107 10.59 -15.71 -6.94
N VAL A 108 10.45 -15.24 -5.69
CA VAL A 108 10.71 -13.84 -5.32
C VAL A 108 11.84 -13.80 -4.30
N ASP A 109 13.01 -13.36 -4.75
CA ASP A 109 14.19 -13.11 -3.95
C ASP A 109 14.37 -11.60 -3.69
N ALA A 110 15.47 -11.23 -3.02
CA ALA A 110 15.76 -9.82 -2.73
C ALA A 110 15.99 -8.98 -4.00
N ARG A 111 16.50 -9.58 -5.08
CA ARG A 111 16.76 -8.89 -6.35
C ARG A 111 15.46 -8.49 -7.03
N GLU A 112 14.46 -9.37 -7.02
CA GLU A 112 13.13 -9.04 -7.59
C GLU A 112 12.41 -7.92 -6.82
N LEU A 113 12.61 -7.84 -5.50
CA LEU A 113 12.10 -6.69 -4.72
C LEU A 113 12.81 -5.39 -5.10
N GLU A 114 14.14 -5.44 -5.26
CA GLU A 114 14.94 -4.27 -5.62
C GLU A 114 14.58 -3.73 -7.02
N ILE A 115 14.42 -4.62 -8.01
CA ILE A 115 13.95 -4.25 -9.35
C ILE A 115 12.62 -3.50 -9.28
N SER A 116 11.68 -3.96 -8.47
CA SER A 116 10.40 -3.28 -8.28
C SER A 116 10.54 -1.93 -7.56
N ARG A 117 11.46 -1.82 -6.59
CA ARG A 117 11.76 -0.57 -5.88
C ARG A 117 12.30 0.50 -6.82
N GLU A 118 13.29 0.13 -7.65
CA GLU A 118 13.89 1.01 -8.66
C GLU A 118 12.86 1.47 -9.69
N ARG A 119 12.04 0.56 -10.21
CA ARG A 119 10.99 0.90 -11.19
C ARG A 119 9.92 1.86 -10.67
N LEU A 120 9.69 1.86 -9.35
CA LEU A 120 8.72 2.75 -8.70
C LEU A 120 9.34 4.06 -8.21
N SER A 121 10.66 4.23 -8.34
CA SER A 121 11.39 5.33 -7.74
C SER A 121 12.00 6.26 -8.78
N ALA A 122 11.49 7.48 -8.84
CA ALA A 122 12.07 8.56 -9.62
C ALA A 122 13.28 9.17 -8.90
N GLU A 123 14.21 9.71 -9.68
CA GLU A 123 15.31 10.53 -9.18
C GLU A 123 14.83 11.92 -8.72
N GLY A 124 15.56 12.49 -7.77
CA GLY A 124 15.29 13.82 -7.21
C GLY A 124 15.10 13.81 -5.70
N LYS A 125 14.91 15.00 -5.13
CA LYS A 125 14.63 15.19 -3.70
C LYS A 125 13.11 15.31 -3.50
N PRO A 126 12.48 14.41 -2.72
CA PRO A 126 11.08 14.53 -2.38
C PRO A 126 10.78 15.81 -1.59
N ASP A 127 9.63 16.42 -1.87
CA ASP A 127 9.07 17.58 -1.16
C ASP A 127 7.73 17.27 -0.48
N LEU A 128 7.16 16.08 -0.71
CA LEU A 128 5.91 15.63 -0.11
C LEU A 128 6.00 14.18 0.36
N ALA A 129 5.93 13.94 1.67
CA ALA A 129 5.74 12.60 2.21
C ALA A 129 4.26 12.26 2.31
N CYS A 130 3.86 11.14 1.73
CA CYS A 130 2.50 10.65 1.80
C CYS A 130 2.45 9.25 2.41
N ILE A 131 1.69 9.10 3.50
CA ILE A 131 1.52 7.83 4.23
C ILE A 131 0.02 7.52 4.33
N GLY A 132 -0.36 6.25 4.18
CA GLY A 132 -1.76 5.83 4.27
C GLY A 132 -2.42 5.53 2.93
N CYS A 133 -1.71 4.84 2.03
CA CYS A 133 -2.31 4.17 0.88
C CYS A 133 -1.93 2.69 0.88
N PRO A 134 -2.81 1.77 1.31
CA PRO A 134 -4.16 2.00 1.84
C PRO A 134 -4.14 2.73 3.19
N HIS A 135 -5.30 3.24 3.63
CA HIS A 135 -5.44 4.06 4.82
C HIS A 135 -4.76 3.47 6.07
N CYS A 136 -4.11 4.35 6.83
CA CYS A 136 -3.42 3.97 8.05
C CYS A 136 -4.38 3.33 9.05
N SER A 137 -3.96 2.22 9.65
CA SER A 137 -4.57 1.65 10.86
C SER A 137 -4.25 2.52 12.08
N LEU A 138 -4.87 2.19 13.22
CA LEU A 138 -4.57 2.85 14.47
C LEU A 138 -3.12 2.58 14.92
N GLU A 139 -2.63 1.37 14.68
CA GLU A 139 -1.27 0.92 14.95
C GLU A 139 -0.25 1.68 14.09
N GLU A 140 -0.52 1.85 12.79
CA GLU A 140 0.35 2.64 11.89
C GLU A 140 0.39 4.11 12.30
N LEU A 141 -0.73 4.69 12.75
CA LEU A 141 -0.74 6.05 13.31
C LEU A 141 0.05 6.14 14.63
N ALA A 142 0.04 5.10 15.46
CA ALA A 142 0.83 5.04 16.68
C ALA A 142 2.34 4.98 16.36
N ASP A 143 2.74 4.15 15.39
CA ASP A 143 4.11 4.07 14.88
C ASP A 143 4.57 5.43 14.32
N LEU A 144 3.72 6.06 13.50
CA LEU A 144 4.01 7.37 12.93
C LEU A 144 4.13 8.45 14.00
N ALA A 145 3.21 8.50 14.96
CA ALA A 145 3.25 9.46 16.07
C ALA A 145 4.53 9.31 16.92
N ARG A 146 5.03 8.08 17.09
CA ARG A 146 6.34 7.83 17.72
C ARG A 146 7.50 8.32 16.85
N ALA A 147 7.46 8.05 15.55
CA ALA A 147 8.53 8.37 14.62
C ALA A 147 8.73 9.89 14.41
N VAL A 148 7.66 10.69 14.52
CA VAL A 148 7.71 12.15 14.37
C VAL A 148 7.98 12.91 15.68
N ARG A 149 8.09 12.21 16.81
CA ARG A 149 8.28 12.84 18.11
C ARG A 149 9.59 13.62 18.17
N GLY A 150 9.50 14.90 18.52
CA GLY A 150 10.65 15.81 18.61
C GLY A 150 11.10 16.39 17.26
N LYS A 151 10.49 15.97 16.15
CA LYS A 151 10.82 16.42 14.80
C LYS A 151 9.83 17.46 14.28
N LYS A 152 10.23 18.17 13.22
CA LYS A 152 9.40 19.11 12.48
C LYS A 152 9.50 18.86 10.98
N VAL A 153 8.43 19.11 10.24
CA VAL A 153 8.49 19.10 8.77
C VAL A 153 9.39 20.26 8.31
N LYS A 154 10.35 19.96 7.42
CA LYS A 154 11.28 20.93 6.83
C LYS A 154 10.53 22.05 6.11
N LYS A 155 11.12 23.25 6.10
CA LYS A 155 10.61 24.35 5.27
C LYS A 155 10.53 23.93 3.80
N GLY A 156 9.38 24.14 3.17
CA GLY A 156 9.14 23.77 1.77
C GLY A 156 8.74 22.31 1.56
N CYS A 157 8.66 21.50 2.61
CA CYS A 157 8.19 20.12 2.54
C CYS A 157 6.79 19.95 3.17
N ALA A 158 6.19 18.77 3.00
CA ALA A 158 4.96 18.36 3.67
C ALA A 158 4.99 16.90 4.14
N LEU A 159 4.24 16.61 5.21
CA LEU A 159 3.86 15.26 5.62
C LEU A 159 2.33 15.15 5.61
N TRP A 160 1.78 14.38 4.68
CA TRP A 160 0.35 14.11 4.55
C TRP A 160 0.04 12.66 4.88
N VAL A 161 -0.98 12.44 5.69
CA VAL A 161 -1.35 11.14 6.24
C VAL A 161 -2.82 10.89 5.97
N TRP A 162 -3.19 9.70 5.50
CA TRP A 162 -4.58 9.34 5.26
C TRP A 162 -5.03 8.18 6.14
N THR A 163 -6.21 8.31 6.72
CA THR A 163 -6.83 7.28 7.55
C THR A 163 -8.36 7.33 7.43
N SER A 164 -9.08 6.39 8.04
CA SER A 164 -10.54 6.46 8.13
C SER A 164 -10.97 7.43 9.24
N ARG A 165 -12.19 7.96 9.12
CA ARG A 165 -12.77 8.84 10.15
C ARG A 165 -12.85 8.17 11.53
N GLU A 166 -13.18 6.89 11.54
CA GLU A 166 -13.23 6.08 12.76
C GLU A 166 -11.85 5.98 13.42
N VAL A 167 -10.82 5.60 12.65
CA VAL A 167 -9.45 5.47 13.15
C VAL A 167 -8.89 6.83 13.59
N HIS A 168 -9.17 7.90 12.83
CA HIS A 168 -8.80 9.27 13.21
C HIS A 168 -9.38 9.65 14.59
N ASN A 169 -10.66 9.37 14.84
CA ASN A 169 -11.31 9.68 16.12
C ASN A 169 -10.70 8.89 17.28
N ALA A 170 -10.42 7.60 17.09
CA ALA A 170 -9.72 6.78 18.07
C ALA A 170 -8.29 7.32 18.35
N ALA A 171 -7.54 7.60 17.29
CA ALA A 171 -6.19 8.14 17.35
C ALA A 171 -6.11 9.52 18.02
N LYS A 172 -7.17 10.33 17.88
CA LYS A 172 -7.29 11.62 18.55
C LYS A 172 -7.39 11.46 20.07
N GLY A 173 -8.19 10.50 20.55
CA GLY A 173 -8.30 10.17 21.98
C GLY A 173 -6.99 9.70 22.60
N LEU A 174 -6.15 9.00 21.82
CA LEU A 174 -4.83 8.53 22.22
C LEU A 174 -3.70 9.56 22.04
N GLY A 175 -4.01 10.74 21.49
CA GLY A 175 -3.03 11.82 21.28
C GLY A 175 -2.12 11.66 20.06
N TYR A 176 -2.30 10.63 19.23
CA TYR A 176 -1.48 10.39 18.03
C TYR A 176 -1.67 11.49 16.98
N VAL A 177 -2.93 11.91 16.76
CA VAL A 177 -3.26 13.01 15.84
C VAL A 177 -2.51 14.28 16.25
N ARG A 178 -2.58 14.63 17.54
CA ARG A 178 -1.90 15.81 18.09
C ARG A 178 -0.38 15.72 17.92
N ALA A 179 0.22 14.54 18.10
CA ALA A 179 1.66 14.35 17.91
C ALA A 179 2.08 14.61 16.46
N ILE A 180 1.33 14.07 15.49
CA ILE A 180 1.57 14.23 14.06
C ILE A 180 1.36 15.69 13.63
N GLU A 181 0.27 16.33 14.07
CA GLU A 181 -0.01 17.74 13.77
C GLU A 181 1.04 18.68 14.38
N ARG A 182 1.51 18.40 15.61
CA ARG A 182 2.60 19.17 16.24
C ARG A 182 3.90 19.07 15.46
N ALA A 183 4.16 17.95 14.80
CA ALA A 183 5.31 17.80 13.91
C ALA A 183 5.15 18.57 12.59
N GLY A 184 3.96 19.12 12.29
CA GLY A 184 3.63 19.80 11.03
C GLY A 184 2.96 18.88 10.01
N GLY A 185 2.61 17.65 10.39
CA GLY A 185 1.86 16.73 9.55
C GLY A 185 0.39 17.11 9.42
N LYS A 186 -0.24 16.75 8.30
CA LYS A 186 -1.68 16.89 8.06
C LYS A 186 -2.32 15.52 7.94
N ILE A 187 -3.43 15.30 8.62
CA ILE A 187 -4.19 14.05 8.55
C ILE A 187 -5.49 14.29 7.79
N PHE A 188 -5.77 13.45 6.80
CA PHE A 188 -6.94 13.50 5.94
C PHE A 188 -7.79 12.25 6.14
N THR A 189 -9.11 12.44 6.11
CA THR A 189 -10.10 11.36 6.20
C THR A 189 -11.05 11.40 5.01
N ASP A 190 -11.82 10.33 4.82
CA ASP A 190 -12.93 10.25 3.85
C ASP A 190 -12.54 10.41 2.37
N THR A 191 -11.25 10.30 2.06
CA THR A 191 -10.73 10.32 0.69
C THR A 191 -9.47 9.48 0.57
N CYS A 192 -9.18 8.99 -0.63
CA CYS A 192 -7.93 8.30 -0.93
C CYS A 192 -6.92 9.30 -1.50
N MET A 193 -5.65 9.19 -1.11
CA MET A 193 -4.59 10.05 -1.65
C MET A 193 -4.47 9.99 -3.18
N VAL A 194 -4.78 8.84 -3.80
CA VAL A 194 -4.69 8.63 -5.26
C VAL A 194 -5.75 9.42 -6.04
N VAL A 195 -6.84 9.83 -5.39
CA VAL A 195 -7.91 10.64 -6.02
C VAL A 195 -7.93 12.07 -5.48
N CYS A 196 -7.00 12.40 -4.59
CA CYS A 196 -6.79 13.77 -4.15
C CYS A 196 -6.12 14.55 -5.29
N PRO A 197 -6.50 15.80 -5.57
CA PRO A 197 -5.88 16.61 -6.61
C PRO A 197 -4.48 17.07 -6.18
N LEU A 198 -3.53 16.13 -6.04
CA LEU A 198 -2.16 16.39 -5.59
C LEU A 198 -1.42 17.33 -6.56
N GLU A 199 -1.80 17.37 -7.83
CA GLU A 199 -1.30 18.31 -8.84
C GLU A 199 -1.54 19.78 -8.46
N LYS A 200 -2.52 20.05 -7.59
CA LYS A 200 -2.84 21.39 -7.08
C LYS A 200 -2.17 21.70 -5.73
N SER A 201 -1.37 20.77 -5.21
CA SER A 201 -0.74 20.92 -3.88
C SER A 201 0.43 21.90 -3.85
N GLY A 202 1.04 22.18 -5.01
CA GLY A 202 2.29 22.94 -5.12
C GLY A 202 3.55 22.11 -4.90
N TYR A 203 3.44 20.81 -4.61
CA TYR A 203 4.55 19.88 -4.50
C TYR A 203 4.79 19.12 -5.82
N SER A 204 6.02 18.66 -6.04
CA SER A 204 6.46 18.08 -7.31
C SER A 204 6.91 16.62 -7.22
N HIS A 205 7.29 16.16 -6.03
CA HIS A 205 7.90 14.85 -5.83
C HIS A 205 7.43 14.22 -4.51
N MET A 206 6.54 13.24 -4.65
CA MET A 206 6.03 12.44 -3.55
C MET A 206 7.00 11.32 -3.15
N VAL A 207 7.12 11.07 -1.84
CA VAL A 207 7.73 9.85 -1.29
C VAL A 207 6.74 9.13 -0.38
N SER A 208 6.66 7.80 -0.48
CA SER A 208 5.67 6.99 0.24
C SER A 208 6.22 5.62 0.63
N ASN A 209 5.65 5.03 1.69
CA ASN A 209 5.88 3.61 2.04
C ASN A 209 4.96 2.65 1.28
N SER A 210 4.22 3.15 0.29
CA SER A 210 3.26 2.39 -0.49
C SER A 210 3.64 2.30 -1.97
N CYS A 211 3.80 1.07 -2.43
CA CYS A 211 3.95 0.78 -3.86
C CYS A 211 2.68 1.11 -4.66
N LYS A 212 1.49 0.98 -4.05
CA LYS A 212 0.24 1.39 -4.69
C LYS A 212 0.21 2.90 -4.92
N ALA A 213 0.63 3.70 -3.94
CA ALA A 213 0.70 5.15 -4.10
C ALA A 213 1.66 5.52 -5.23
N ALA A 214 2.89 5.01 -5.20
CA ALA A 214 3.88 5.33 -6.22
C ALA A 214 3.53 4.81 -7.62
N HIS A 215 2.73 3.74 -7.71
CA HIS A 215 2.21 3.27 -8.99
C HIS A 215 1.19 4.23 -9.62
N TYR A 216 0.26 4.77 -8.82
CA TYR A 216 -0.83 5.57 -9.36
C TYR A 216 -0.58 7.08 -9.38
N VAL A 217 0.09 7.64 -8.38
CA VAL A 217 0.24 9.11 -8.27
C VAL A 217 0.90 9.75 -9.50
N PRO A 218 1.94 9.16 -10.12
CA PRO A 218 2.51 9.72 -11.35
C PRO A 218 1.51 9.83 -12.50
N SER A 219 0.64 8.83 -12.68
CA SER A 219 -0.34 8.84 -13.78
C SER A 219 -1.61 9.63 -13.45
N THR A 220 -1.97 9.75 -12.18
CA THR A 220 -3.22 10.42 -11.75
C THR A 220 -3.03 11.90 -11.43
N SER A 221 -1.89 12.30 -10.88
CA SER A 221 -1.60 13.68 -10.49
C SER A 221 -0.33 14.26 -11.12
N GLY A 222 0.40 13.51 -11.95
CA GLY A 222 1.60 14.01 -12.64
C GLY A 222 2.81 14.29 -11.72
N LEU A 223 2.72 13.98 -10.43
CA LEU A 223 3.85 14.11 -9.50
C LEU A 223 4.85 12.97 -9.72
N ARG A 224 6.15 13.26 -9.57
CA ARG A 224 7.15 12.19 -9.42
C ARG A 224 6.89 11.41 -8.14
N ALA A 225 7.22 10.13 -8.12
CA ALA A 225 7.06 9.29 -6.95
C ALA A 225 8.33 8.50 -6.63
N THR A 226 8.60 8.34 -5.34
CA THR A 226 9.62 7.45 -4.80
C THR A 226 9.02 6.57 -3.71
N VAL A 227 9.45 5.32 -3.64
CA VAL A 227 9.05 4.41 -2.57
C VAL A 227 10.19 4.18 -1.59
N SER A 228 9.89 4.17 -0.30
CA SER A 228 10.88 3.87 0.74
C SER A 228 10.23 3.39 2.02
N GLU A 229 11.03 2.83 2.94
CA GLU A 229 10.54 2.50 4.27
C GLU A 229 10.08 3.75 5.04
N MET A 230 9.05 3.62 5.88
CA MET A 230 8.41 4.75 6.58
C MET A 230 9.40 5.69 7.28
N TYR A 231 10.44 5.16 7.94
CA TYR A 231 11.42 6.01 8.61
C TYR A 231 12.22 6.87 7.61
N LEU A 232 12.65 6.29 6.49
CA LEU A 232 13.37 7.01 5.43
C LEU A 232 12.45 8.00 4.68
N VAL A 233 11.16 7.65 4.52
CA VAL A 233 10.13 8.57 4.02
C VAL A 233 10.11 9.82 4.90
N LEU A 234 10.07 9.66 6.22
CA LEU A 234 10.04 10.79 7.16
C LEU A 234 11.35 11.57 7.15
N GLU A 235 12.51 10.92 7.20
CA GLU A 235 13.82 11.58 7.16
C GLU A 235 13.99 12.50 5.94
N SER A 236 13.40 12.14 4.81
CA SER A 236 13.49 12.95 3.60
C SER A 236 12.82 14.33 3.76
N VAL A 237 11.71 14.44 4.49
CA VAL A 237 10.91 15.68 4.63
C VAL A 237 10.94 16.30 6.03
N MET A 238 11.57 15.66 7.01
CA MET A 238 11.61 16.10 8.40
C MET A 238 13.01 16.54 8.85
N GLU A 239 13.07 17.49 9.78
CA GLU A 239 14.26 18.02 10.46
C GLU A 239 14.16 17.83 11.98
N GLY A 240 15.32 17.77 12.63
CA GLY A 240 15.49 17.33 14.03
C GLY A 240 15.55 15.81 14.17
#